data_AF-A0A844ZEX7-F1
#
_entry.id   AF-A0A844ZEX7-F1
#
_cell.length_a   1.000
_cell.length_b   1.000
_cell.length_c   1.000
_cell.angle_alpha   90.00
_cell.angle_beta   90.00
_cell.angle_gamma   90.00
#
_symmetry.space_group_name_H-M   'P 1'
#
loop_
_entity.id
_entity.type
_entity.pdbx_description
1 polymer ?
#
loop_
_entity_poly.entity_id
_entity_poly.type
_entity_poly.pdbx_seq_one_letter_code
_entity_poly.pdbx_strand_id
1 'polypeptide(L)' 'MESNERLLRHELKNAQQETTALKGLVKRAADKLDQVVEEDCSDASVIDAHRTAERLRRAVDQP' A
#
# COMPACT_ATOMS: atom_id res chain seq x y z
N MET A 1 -8.98 29.54 -21.03
CA MET A 1 -7.83 28.84 -20.41
C MET A 1 -8.12 28.37 -18.98
N GLU A 2 -8.88 29.12 -18.17
CA GLU A 2 -9.31 28.70 -16.81
C GLU A 2 -9.99 27.32 -16.73
N SER A 3 -10.78 26.93 -17.75
CA SER A 3 -11.46 25.64 -17.78
C SER A 3 -10.49 24.46 -17.74
N ASN A 4 -9.36 24.54 -18.46
CA ASN A 4 -8.40 23.46 -18.57
C ASN A 4 -7.58 23.30 -17.28
N GLU A 5 -7.21 24.42 -16.66
CA GLU A 5 -6.53 24.40 -15.37
C GLU A 5 -7.41 23.80 -14.27
N ARG A 6 -8.70 24.14 -14.25
CA ARG A 6 -9.66 23.57 -13.29
C ARG A 6 -9.83 22.06 -13.48
N LEU A 7 -9.89 21.58 -14.73
CA LEU A 7 -9.95 20.15 -15.03
C LEU A 7 -8.70 19.42 -14.55
N LEU A 8 -7.51 19.93 -14.87
CA LEU A 8 -6.24 19.34 -14.44
C LEU A 8 -6.09 19.31 -12.92
N ARG A 9 -6.55 20.35 -12.20
CA ARG A 9 -6.57 20.35 -10.72
C ARG A 9 -7.50 19.28 -10.16
N HIS A 10 -8.65 19.04 -10.80
CA HIS A 10 -9.59 18.00 -10.39
C HIS A 10 -9.01 16.61 -10.64
N GLU A 11 -8.44 16.36 -11.81
CA GLU A 11 -7.76 15.10 -12.14
C GLU A 11 -6.59 14.81 -11.19
N LEU A 12 -5.77 15.82 -10.90
CA LEU A 12 -4.68 15.69 -9.93
C LEU A 12 -5.20 15.27 -8.55
N LYS A 13 -6.28 15.92 -8.07
CA LYS A 13 -6.88 15.58 -6.77
C LYS A 13 -7.42 14.15 -6.76
N ASN A 14 -8.05 13.71 -7.85
CA ASN A 14 -8.55 12.34 -7.98
C ASN A 14 -7.38 11.33 -7.94
N ALA A 15 -6.32 11.57 -8.70
CA ALA A 15 -5.14 10.70 -8.72
C ALA A 15 -4.45 10.63 -7.35
N GLN A 16 -4.40 11.75 -6.60
CA GLN A 16 -3.87 11.77 -5.23
C GLN A 16 -4.72 10.94 -4.26
N GLN A 17 -6.06 11.03 -4.37
CA GLN A 17 -6.97 10.24 -3.56
C GLN A 17 -6.87 8.74 -3.88
N GLU A 18 -6.81 8.39 -5.16
CA GLU A 18 -6.62 7.01 -5.61
C GLU A 18 -5.29 6.44 -5.10
N THR A 19 -4.20 7.20 -5.22
CA THR A 19 -2.88 6.83 -4.68
C THR A 19 -2.97 6.57 -3.17
N THR A 20 -3.67 7.42 -2.43
CA THR A 20 -3.86 7.24 -0.98
C THR A 20 -4.62 5.96 -0.66
N ALA A 21 -5.69 5.66 -1.42
CA ALA A 21 -6.47 4.43 -1.25
C ALA A 21 -5.64 3.18 -1.55
N LEU A 22 -4.84 3.19 -2.62
CA LEU A 22 -3.93 2.11 -3.00
C LEU A 22 -2.86 1.87 -1.95
N LYS A 23 -2.23 2.94 -1.43
CA LYS A 23 -1.28 2.83 -0.30
C LYS A 23 -1.93 2.18 0.92
N GLY A 24 -3.18 2.53 1.22
CA GLY A 24 -3.95 1.90 2.31
C GLY A 24 -4.23 0.40 2.09
N LEU A 25 -4.51 -0.02 0.86
CA LEU A 25 -4.70 -1.44 0.51
C LEU A 25 -3.42 -2.25 0.70
N VAL A 26 -2.29 -1.72 0.22
CA VAL A 26 -0.98 -2.38 0.35
C VAL A 26 -0.57 -2.52 1.82
N LYS A 27 -0.84 -1.51 2.66
CA LYS A 27 -0.60 -1.59 4.10
C LYS A 27 -1.41 -2.72 4.75
N ARG A 28 -2.71 -2.83 4.42
CA ARG A 28 -3.56 -3.92 4.93
C ARG A 28 -3.09 -5.29 4.47
N ALA A 29 -2.59 -5.41 3.24
CA ALA A 29 -2.03 -6.66 2.76
C ALA A 29 -0.78 -7.08 3.54
N ALA A 30 0.11 -6.12 3.87
CA ALA A 30 1.26 -6.37 4.73
C ALA A 30 0.83 -6.83 6.14
N ASP A 31 -0.11 -6.13 6.76
CA ASP A 31 -0.63 -6.50 8.09
C ASP A 31 -1.29 -7.89 8.08
N LYS A 32 -1.96 -8.27 6.99
CA LYS A 32 -2.57 -9.60 6.85
C LYS A 32 -1.54 -10.71 6.73
N LEU A 33 -0.41 -10.47 6.04
CA LEU A 33 0.69 -11.44 5.96
C LEU A 33 1.27 -11.72 7.35
N ASP A 34 1.51 -10.68 8.14
CA ASP A 34 2.00 -10.83 9.51
C ASP A 34 1.00 -11.60 10.38
N GLN A 35 -0.29 -11.30 10.27
CA GLN A 35 -1.34 -11.99 11.05
C GLN A 35 -1.43 -13.49 10.72
N VAL A 36 -1.36 -13.87 9.46
CA VAL A 36 -1.52 -15.29 9.05
C VAL A 36 -0.37 -16.15 9.53
N VAL A 37 0.85 -15.61 9.60
CA VAL A 37 2.00 -16.41 10.04
C VAL A 37 2.07 -16.63 11.55
N GLU A 38 1.30 -15.86 12.34
CA GLU A 38 1.06 -16.13 13.76
C GLU A 38 0.15 -17.37 13.97
N GLU A 39 -0.54 -17.85 12.91
CA GLU A 39 -1.46 -19.00 12.93
C GLU A 39 -0.74 -20.34 12.60
N ASP A 40 0.35 -20.65 13.31
CA ASP A 40 1.02 -21.98 13.26
C ASP A 40 1.71 -22.32 11.92
N CYS A 41 2.35 -21.33 11.31
CA CYS A 41 3.16 -21.51 10.09
C CYS A 41 4.58 -22.03 10.38
N SER A 42 5.20 -22.68 9.39
CA SER A 42 6.62 -23.07 9.50
C SER A 42 7.55 -21.86 9.59
N ASP A 43 8.69 -21.99 10.29
CA ASP A 43 9.68 -20.91 10.46
C ASP A 43 10.10 -20.26 9.13
N ALA A 44 10.27 -21.07 8.07
CA ALA A 44 10.61 -20.58 6.74
C ALA A 44 9.49 -19.69 6.16
N SER A 45 8.23 -20.11 6.31
CA SER A 45 7.06 -19.34 5.88
C SER A 45 6.89 -18.04 6.67
N VAL A 46 7.17 -18.07 7.98
CA VAL A 46 7.15 -16.88 8.85
C VAL A 46 8.17 -15.85 8.36
N ILE A 47 9.41 -16.27 8.10
CA ILE A 47 10.49 -15.39 7.61
C ILE A 47 10.12 -14.76 6.26
N ASP A 48 9.60 -15.56 5.32
CA ASP A 48 9.24 -15.08 3.98
C ASP A 48 8.05 -14.10 4.03
N ALA A 49 7.05 -14.36 4.87
CA ALA A 49 5.92 -13.46 5.06
C ALA A 49 6.35 -12.12 5.64
N HIS A 50 7.17 -12.11 6.70
CA HIS A 50 7.68 -10.87 7.29
C HIS A 50 8.52 -10.07 6.30
N ARG A 51 9.41 -10.73 5.55
CA ARG A 51 10.20 -10.06 4.50
C ARG A 51 9.31 -9.45 3.43
N THR A 52 8.22 -10.11 3.06
CA THR A 52 7.27 -9.61 2.08
C THR A 52 6.44 -8.46 2.63
N ALA A 53 5.93 -8.57 3.85
CA ALA A 53 5.21 -7.51 4.55
C ALA A 53 6.09 -6.25 4.68
N GLU A 54 7.36 -6.40 5.03
CA GLU A 54 8.32 -5.30 5.11
C GLU A 54 8.52 -4.61 3.75
N ARG A 55 8.65 -5.37 2.67
CA ARG A 55 8.75 -4.81 1.30
C ARG A 55 7.52 -4.00 0.92
N LEU A 56 6.33 -4.47 1.28
CA LEU A 56 5.08 -3.76 1.01
C LEU A 56 4.98 -2.46 1.81
N ARG A 57 5.37 -2.47 3.10
CA ARG A 57 5.43 -1.25 3.94
C ARG A 57 6.39 -0.22 3.33
N ARG A 58 7.61 -0.64 2.96
CA ARG A 58 8.59 0.24 2.31
C ARG A 58 8.08 0.85 0.99
N ALA A 59 7.30 0.09 0.22
CA ALA A 59 6.75 0.59 -1.05
C ALA A 59 5.71 1.72 -0.88
N VAL A 60 5.04 1.80 0.28
CA VAL A 60 4.04 2.84 0.54
C VAL A 60 4.57 4.01 1.38
N ASP A 61 5.61 3.78 2.18
CA ASP A 61 6.26 4.77 3.04
C ASP A 61 7.30 5.64 2.32
N GLN A 62 7.66 5.33 1.06
CA GLN A 62 8.49 6.24 0.27
C GLN A 62 7.70 7.52 -0.10
N PRO A 63 8.33 8.71 0.02
CA PRO A 63 7.74 10.01 -0.28
C PRO A 63 7.30 10.13 -1.74
#